data_AF-A0A1I0Q5D1-F1
#
_entry.id   AF-A0A1I0Q5D1-F1
#
_cell.length_a   1.000
_cell.length_b   1.000
_cell.length_c   1.000
_cell.angle_alpha   90.00
_cell.angle_beta   90.00
_cell.angle_gamma   90.00
#
_symmetry.space_group_name_H-M   'P 1'
#
loop_
_entity.id
_entity.type
_entity.pdbx_description
1 polymer ?
#
loop_
_entity_poly.entity_id
_entity_poly.type
_entity_poly.pdbx_seq_one_letter_code
_entity_poly.pdbx_strand_id
1 'polypeptide(L)' 'MIIGYIILALGLVLIVEGLVYALAPSLVEDLLAALRNLSLEQRRIVGVVALASGVALVWIAATVLPGI' A
#
# COMPACT_ATOMS: atom_id res chain seq x y z
N MET A 1 -7.56 10.21 -20.06
CA MET A 1 -7.80 8.87 -19.48
C MET A 1 -6.70 8.47 -18.51
N ILE A 2 -5.46 8.20 -18.95
CA ILE A 2 -4.35 7.72 -18.08
C ILE A 2 -4.02 8.66 -16.91
N ILE A 3 -3.89 9.96 -17.17
CA ILE A 3 -3.53 10.96 -16.15
C ILE A 3 -4.56 10.99 -14.98
N GLY A 4 -5.84 10.78 -15.28
CA GLY A 4 -6.89 10.74 -14.26
C GLY A 4 -6.72 9.57 -13.29
N TYR A 5 -6.36 8.39 -13.78
CA TYR A 5 -6.08 7.23 -12.94
C TYR A 5 -4.83 7.43 -12.07
N ILE A 6 -3.81 8.09 -12.57
CA ILE A 6 -2.61 8.42 -11.78
C ILE A 6 -2.96 9.36 -10.63
N ILE A 7 -3.72 10.43 -10.90
CA ILE A 7 -4.16 11.38 -9.86
C ILE A 7 -5.03 10.67 -8.82
N LEU A 8 -5.97 9.82 -9.25
CA LEU A 8 -6.82 9.04 -8.35
C LEU A 8 -6.00 8.09 -7.47
N ALA A 9 -5.09 7.31 -8.07
CA ALA A 9 -4.25 6.37 -7.33
C ALA A 9 -3.39 7.10 -6.28
N LEU A 10 -2.75 8.21 -6.65
CA LEU A 10 -1.98 9.03 -5.73
C LEU A 10 -2.86 9.63 -4.62
N GLY A 11 -4.03 10.16 -4.96
CA GLY A 11 -4.96 10.72 -3.99
C GLY A 11 -5.43 9.68 -2.97
N LEU A 12 -5.78 8.48 -3.41
CA LEU A 12 -6.17 7.38 -2.52
C LEU A 12 -5.02 6.94 -1.60
N VAL A 13 -3.79 6.82 -2.12
CA VAL A 13 -2.61 6.50 -1.30
C VAL A 13 -2.40 7.57 -0.23
N LEU A 14 -2.45 8.85 -0.58
CA LEU A 14 -2.28 9.95 0.37
C LEU A 14 -3.39 9.99 1.43
N ILE A 15 -4.64 9.69 1.06
CA ILE A 15 -5.76 9.59 2.02
C ILE A 15 -5.49 8.46 3.00
N VAL A 16 -5.18 7.25 2.51
CA VAL A 16 -4.96 6.09 3.37
C VAL A 16 -3.76 6.29 4.28
N GLU A 17 -2.61 6.72 3.75
CA GLU A 17 -1.42 7.00 4.56
C GLU A 17 -1.67 8.13 5.56
N GLY A 18 -2.28 9.23 5.13
CA GLY A 18 -2.62 10.36 5.98
C GLY A 18 -3.56 9.99 7.13
N LEU A 19 -4.53 9.10 6.89
CA LEU A 19 -5.41 8.59 7.94
C LEU A 19 -4.65 7.78 8.98
N VAL A 20 -3.70 6.93 8.58
CA VAL A 20 -2.87 6.18 9.53
C VAL A 20 -2.08 7.15 10.39
N TYR A 21 -1.44 8.18 9.80
CA TYR A 21 -0.70 9.19 10.56
C TYR A 21 -1.59 10.04 11.48
N ALA A 22 -2.78 10.42 11.03
CA ALA A 22 -3.68 11.30 11.79
C ALA A 22 -4.44 10.57 12.91
N LEU A 23 -4.87 9.33 12.68
CA LEU A 23 -5.73 8.60 13.60
C LEU A 23 -4.96 7.65 14.53
N ALA A 24 -3.84 7.09 14.07
CA ALA A 24 -3.12 6.06 14.80
C ALA A 24 -1.60 6.13 14.58
N PRO A 25 -0.94 7.26 14.94
CA PRO A 25 0.49 7.44 14.73
C PRO A 25 1.35 6.37 15.42
N SER A 26 0.92 5.83 16.56
CA SER A 26 1.63 4.75 17.26
C SER A 26 1.73 3.46 16.44
N LEU A 27 0.75 3.16 15.57
CA LEU A 27 0.82 1.99 14.70
C LEU A 27 1.99 2.09 13.72
N VAL A 28 2.33 3.29 13.27
CA VAL A 28 3.48 3.53 12.39
C VAL A 28 4.76 3.26 13.14
N GLU A 29 4.88 3.76 14.37
CA GLU A 29 6.07 3.53 15.21
C GLU A 29 6.26 2.04 15.50
N ASP A 30 5.20 1.33 15.87
CA ASP A 30 5.23 -0.11 16.13
C ASP A 30 5.59 -0.92 14.87
N LEU A 31 5.03 -0.56 13.71
CA LEU A 31 5.36 -1.18 12.43
C LEU A 31 6.85 -0.97 12.08
N LEU A 32 7.35 0.25 12.25
CA LEU A 32 8.76 0.57 11.98
C LEU A 32 9.70 -0.16 12.94
N ALA A 33 9.33 -0.28 14.22
CA ALA A 33 10.09 -1.05 15.20
C ALA A 33 10.12 -2.55 14.83
N ALA A 34 8.98 -3.12 14.42
CA ALA A 34 8.89 -4.49 13.95
C ALA A 34 9.75 -4.72 12.68
N LEU A 35 9.65 -3.84 11.68
CA LEU A 35 10.45 -3.90 10.46
C LEU A 35 11.96 -3.77 10.75
N ARG A 36 12.33 -2.93 11.71
CA ARG A 36 13.73 -2.76 12.13
C ARG A 36 14.32 -4.04 12.73
N ASN A 37 13.52 -4.88 13.38
CA ASN A 37 13.97 -6.16 13.94
C ASN A 37 14.14 -7.27 12.89
N LEU A 38 13.65 -7.07 11.67
CA LEU A 38 13.81 -8.02 10.57
C LEU A 38 15.19 -7.92 9.92
N SER A 39 15.72 -9.05 9.47
CA SER A 39 16.90 -9.12 8.61
C SER A 39 16.63 -8.46 7.24
N LEU A 40 17.69 -8.13 6.49
CA LEU A 40 17.54 -7.51 5.17
C LEU A 40 16.74 -8.39 4.20
N GLU A 41 16.95 -9.71 4.26
CA GLU A 41 16.22 -10.67 3.43
C GLU A 41 14.73 -10.71 3.80
N GLN A 42 14.40 -10.75 5.09
CA GLN A 42 13.01 -10.72 5.56
C GLN A 42 12.30 -9.43 5.13
N ARG A 43 12.97 -8.27 5.21
CA ARG A 43 12.40 -6.99 4.73
C ARG A 43 12.10 -7.03 3.23
N ARG A 44 12.97 -7.65 2.43
CA ARG A 44 12.73 -7.84 0.99
C ARG A 44 11.52 -8.74 0.74
N ILE A 45 11.40 -9.84 1.48
CA ILE A 45 10.24 -10.74 1.37
C ILE A 45 8.94 -10.00 1.70
N VAL A 46 8.90 -9.22 2.78
CA VAL A 46 7.74 -8.38 3.13
C VAL A 46 7.39 -7.43 1.97
N GLY A 47 8.39 -6.77 1.39
CA GLY A 47 8.18 -5.89 0.23
C GLY A 47 7.61 -6.63 -1.00
N VAL A 48 8.13 -7.81 -1.32
CA VAL A 48 7.64 -8.64 -2.43
C VAL A 48 6.20 -9.11 -2.18
N VAL A 49 5.88 -9.53 -0.96
CA VAL A 49 4.52 -9.92 -0.58
C VAL A 49 3.55 -8.74 -0.69
N ALA A 50 3.94 -7.57 -0.21
CA ALA A 50 3.12 -6.35 -0.33
C ALA A 50 2.89 -5.97 -1.80
N LEU A 51 3.94 -6.01 -2.63
CA LEU A 51 3.85 -5.76 -4.07
C LEU A 51 2.91 -6.76 -4.76
N ALA A 52 3.12 -8.05 -4.53
CA ALA A 52 2.32 -9.10 -5.14
C ALA A 52 0.84 -8.98 -4.74
N SER A 53 0.57 -8.65 -3.48
CA SER A 53 -0.77 -8.40 -2.97
C SER A 53 -1.41 -7.18 -3.64
N GLY A 54 -0.67 -6.08 -3.79
CA GLY A 54 -1.14 -4.88 -4.48
C GLY A 54 -1.50 -5.15 -5.95
N VAL A 55 -0.64 -5.88 -6.67
CA VAL A 55 -0.92 -6.30 -8.05
C VAL A 55 -2.16 -7.19 -8.12
N ALA A 56 -2.31 -8.15 -7.22
CA ALA A 56 -3.48 -9.02 -7.18
C ALA A 56 -4.78 -8.24 -6.92
N LEU A 57 -4.75 -7.27 -6.01
CA LEU A 57 -5.92 -6.41 -5.72
C LEU A 57 -6.29 -5.55 -6.92
N VAL A 58 -5.32 -4.93 -7.59
CA VAL A 58 -5.56 -4.13 -8.80
C VAL A 58 -6.11 -5.01 -9.92
N TRP A 59 -5.57 -6.22 -10.09
CA TRP A 59 -6.08 -7.18 -11.07
C TRP A 59 -7.55 -7.54 -10.78
N ILE A 60 -7.87 -7.87 -9.52
CA ILE A 60 -9.25 -8.19 -9.12
C ILE A 60 -10.17 -6.99 -9.35
N ALA A 61 -9.73 -5.78 -9.03
CA ALA A 61 -10.52 -4.57 -9.29
C ALA A 61 -10.79 -4.40 -10.79
N ALA A 62 -9.79 -4.61 -11.65
CA ALA A 62 -9.93 -4.53 -13.10
C ALA A 62 -10.84 -5.63 -13.68
N THR A 63 -10.92 -6.81 -13.05
CA THR A 63 -11.81 -7.88 -13.52
C THR A 63 -13.25 -7.72 -13.03
N VAL A 64 -13.45 -7.13 -11.85
CA VAL A 64 -14.77 -7.02 -11.21
C VAL A 64 -15.50 -5.72 -11.56
N LEU A 65 -14.78 -4.61 -11.78
CA LEU A 65 -15.38 -3.31 -12.05
C LEU A 65 -15.37 -3.00 -13.56
N PRO A 66 -16.53 -3.00 -14.24
CA PRO A 66 -16.59 -2.68 -15.66
C PRO A 66 -16.23 -1.21 -15.90
N GLY A 67 -15.20 -0.96 -16.73
CA GLY A 67 -14.78 0.39 -17.13
C GLY A 67 -13.55 0.95 -16.42
N ILE A 68 -12.91 0.16 -15.56
CA ILE A 68 -11.51 0.35 -15.14
C ILE A 68 -10.65 -0.54 -16.02
#